data_AF-A0A4S2UU92-F1
#
_entry.id   AF-A0A4S2UU92-F1
#
_cell.length_a   1.000
_cell.length_b   1.000
_cell.length_c   1.000
_cell.angle_alpha   90.00
_cell.angle_beta   90.00
_cell.angle_gamma   90.00
#
_symmetry.space_group_name_H-M   'P 1'
#
loop_
_entity.id
_entity.type
_entity.pdbx_description
1 polymer ?
#
loop_
_entity_poly.entity_id
_entity_poly.type
_entity_poly.pdbx_seq_one_letter_code
_entity_poly.pdbx_strand_id
1 'polypeptide(L)'
;MGTWDVGPFDNDTAADWCGDLDDASPEARQGLVRDALARAADTADDLDADVADEAIAAAALVAAQCPGGEPAHPHYGPDEPLPDLTGLRALALQALDRVITEPSELLELWAEADAGPWQATINRLRSTLTPQPPGEQLRLC
;
A
#
# COMPACT_ATOMS: atom_id res chain seq x y z
N MET A 1 -14.07 -0.72 -11.29
CA MET A 1 -13.89 -1.46 -10.03
C MET A 1 -14.64 -0.71 -8.94
N GLY A 2 -15.17 -1.39 -7.93
CA GLY A 2 -15.93 -0.82 -6.82
C GLY A 2 -15.11 -0.68 -5.54
N THR A 3 -15.52 0.23 -4.68
CA THR A 3 -14.89 0.52 -3.37
C THR A 3 -15.98 0.55 -2.30
N TRP A 4 -15.74 -0.10 -1.15
CA TRP A 4 -16.73 -0.20 -0.06
C TRP A 4 -16.28 0.39 1.27
N ASP A 5 -14.98 0.64 1.44
CA ASP A 5 -14.40 1.36 2.58
C ASP A 5 -13.08 2.04 2.14
N VAL A 6 -12.38 2.70 3.06
CA VAL A 6 -11.17 3.49 2.80
C VAL A 6 -9.86 2.76 3.09
N GLY A 7 -9.95 1.47 3.43
CA GLY A 7 -8.79 0.65 3.75
C GLY A 7 -8.03 0.17 2.51
N PRO A 8 -6.76 -0.24 2.67
CA PRO A 8 -5.90 -0.65 1.55
C PRO A 8 -6.40 -1.85 0.73
N PHE A 9 -7.34 -2.62 1.28
CA PHE A 9 -7.90 -3.83 0.69
C PHE A 9 -9.41 -3.71 0.43
N ASP A 10 -9.99 -2.53 0.62
CA ASP A 10 -11.44 -2.32 0.60
C ASP A 10 -11.96 -1.85 -0.77
N ASN A 11 -11.38 -2.41 -1.82
CA ASN A 11 -11.78 -2.22 -3.21
C ASN A 11 -11.55 -3.50 -4.02
N ASP A 12 -12.29 -3.65 -5.13
CA ASP A 12 -12.23 -4.85 -5.97
C ASP A 12 -10.80 -5.07 -6.51
N THR A 13 -10.07 -4.01 -6.87
CA THR A 13 -8.77 -4.10 -7.53
C THR A 13 -7.71 -4.68 -6.59
N ALA A 14 -7.67 -4.21 -5.34
CA ALA A 14 -6.79 -4.74 -4.32
C ALA A 14 -7.14 -6.18 -3.96
N ALA A 15 -8.44 -6.52 -3.90
CA ALA A 15 -8.87 -7.89 -3.63
C ALA A 15 -8.46 -8.87 -4.75
N ASP A 16 -8.65 -8.49 -6.01
CA ASP A 16 -8.22 -9.28 -7.17
C ASP A 16 -6.69 -9.46 -7.18
N TRP A 17 -5.94 -8.39 -6.90
CA TRP A 17 -4.47 -8.44 -6.82
C TRP A 17 -3.96 -9.32 -5.67
N CYS A 18 -4.64 -9.33 -4.53
CA CYS A 18 -4.35 -10.28 -3.43
C CYS A 18 -4.58 -11.73 -3.88
N GLY A 19 -5.62 -11.99 -4.66
CA GLY A 19 -5.85 -13.31 -5.26
C GLY A 19 -4.68 -13.74 -6.17
N ASP A 20 -4.18 -12.83 -7.01
CA ASP A 20 -3.00 -13.10 -7.85
C ASP A 20 -1.74 -13.39 -7.03
N LEU A 21 -1.56 -12.72 -5.88
CA LEU A 21 -0.46 -13.02 -4.95
C LEU A 21 -0.57 -14.41 -4.33
N ASP A 22 -1.78 -14.83 -3.96
CA ASP A 22 -2.03 -16.13 -3.34
C ASP A 22 -1.78 -17.27 -4.34
N ASP A 23 -2.22 -17.10 -5.59
CA ASP A 23 -2.01 -18.04 -6.69
C ASP A 23 -0.55 -18.12 -7.16
N ALA A 24 0.27 -17.11 -6.87
CA ALA A 24 1.68 -17.09 -7.22
C ALA A 24 2.53 -18.04 -6.36
N SER A 25 3.62 -18.54 -6.94
CA SER A 25 4.58 -19.33 -6.15
C SER A 25 5.24 -18.47 -5.07
N PRO A 26 5.65 -19.04 -3.93
CA PRO A 26 6.26 -18.29 -2.82
C PRO A 26 7.44 -17.41 -3.25
N GLU A 27 8.23 -17.87 -4.23
CA GLU A 27 9.39 -17.16 -4.76
C GLU A 27 9.01 -15.97 -5.66
N ALA A 28 7.82 -16.00 -6.27
CA ALA A 28 7.33 -14.95 -7.18
C ALA A 28 6.64 -13.80 -6.42
N ARG A 29 6.08 -14.05 -5.24
CA ARG A 29 5.29 -13.07 -4.45
C ARG A 29 6.05 -11.77 -4.17
N GLN A 30 7.34 -11.84 -3.80
CA GLN A 30 8.15 -10.62 -3.59
C GLN A 30 8.26 -9.78 -4.87
N GLY A 31 8.38 -10.44 -6.03
CA GLY A 31 8.43 -9.79 -7.33
C GLY A 31 7.14 -9.05 -7.63
N LEU A 32 5.98 -9.68 -7.41
CA LEU A 32 4.68 -9.06 -7.62
C LEU A 32 4.46 -7.81 -6.75
N VAL A 33 4.82 -7.89 -5.46
CA VAL A 33 4.77 -6.72 -4.56
C VAL A 33 5.68 -5.61 -5.08
N ARG A 34 6.93 -5.95 -5.46
CA ARG A 34 7.88 -4.98 -6.00
C ARG A 34 7.35 -4.33 -7.28
N ASP A 35 6.78 -5.12 -8.18
CA ASP A 35 6.33 -4.66 -9.50
C ASP A 35 5.12 -3.73 -9.37
N ALA A 36 4.17 -4.04 -8.48
CA ALA A 36 3.03 -3.15 -8.18
C ALA A 36 3.51 -1.78 -7.67
N LEU A 37 4.44 -1.78 -6.71
CA LEU A 37 5.00 -0.53 -6.17
C LEU A 37 5.80 0.25 -7.23
N ALA A 38 6.63 -0.44 -8.02
CA ALA A 38 7.43 0.20 -9.06
C ALA A 38 6.56 0.79 -10.17
N ARG A 39 5.50 0.09 -10.58
CA ARG A 39 4.57 0.58 -11.62
C ARG A 39 3.95 1.92 -11.23
N ALA A 40 3.47 2.05 -9.99
CA ALA A 40 2.99 3.34 -9.51
C ALA A 40 4.11 4.37 -9.43
N ALA A 41 5.23 4.06 -8.76
CA ALA A 41 6.34 5.00 -8.54
C ALA A 41 6.98 5.53 -9.85
N ASP A 42 7.07 4.70 -10.88
CA ASP A 42 7.69 5.05 -12.17
C ASP A 42 6.72 5.73 -13.14
N THR A 43 5.43 5.86 -12.80
CA THR A 43 4.44 6.54 -13.64
C THR A 43 4.64 8.06 -13.59
N ALA A 44 5.13 8.63 -14.69
CA ALA A 44 5.43 10.06 -14.80
C ALA A 44 4.21 10.93 -15.17
N ASP A 45 3.28 10.36 -15.93
CA ASP A 45 2.08 11.04 -16.43
C ASP A 45 0.87 10.68 -15.56
N ASP A 46 -0.32 10.51 -16.12
CA ASP A 46 -1.52 10.17 -15.37
C ASP A 46 -1.41 8.78 -14.71
N LEU A 47 -1.75 8.69 -13.43
CA LEU A 47 -1.72 7.44 -12.67
C LEU A 47 -3.13 6.87 -12.57
N ASP A 48 -3.36 5.78 -13.29
CA ASP A 48 -4.61 5.03 -13.28
C ASP A 48 -4.98 4.56 -11.87
N ALA A 49 -6.28 4.59 -11.56
CA ALA A 49 -6.78 4.27 -10.22
C ALA A 49 -6.45 2.83 -9.81
N ASP A 50 -6.54 1.88 -10.75
CA ASP A 50 -6.24 0.48 -10.48
C ASP A 50 -4.77 0.27 -10.09
N VAL A 51 -3.84 0.98 -10.76
CA VAL A 51 -2.40 0.92 -10.43
C VAL A 51 -2.14 1.54 -9.06
N ALA A 52 -2.85 2.61 -8.72
CA ALA A 52 -2.77 3.22 -7.40
C ALA A 52 -3.30 2.30 -6.29
N ASP A 53 -4.43 1.64 -6.51
CA ASP A 53 -5.02 0.69 -5.55
C ASP A 53 -4.10 -0.52 -5.29
N GLU A 54 -3.54 -1.13 -6.34
CA GLU A 54 -2.53 -2.21 -6.22
C GLU A 54 -1.32 -1.74 -5.40
N ALA A 55 -0.82 -0.53 -5.67
CA ALA A 55 0.34 0.02 -4.97
C ALA A 55 0.06 0.31 -3.50
N ILE A 56 -1.15 0.78 -3.15
CA ILE A 56 -1.57 0.98 -1.76
C ILE A 56 -1.64 -0.37 -1.02
N ALA A 57 -2.25 -1.39 -1.64
CA ALA A 57 -2.30 -2.75 -1.08
C ALA A 57 -0.89 -3.31 -0.86
N ALA A 58 -0.02 -3.21 -1.87
CA ALA A 58 1.37 -3.63 -1.78
C ALA A 58 2.14 -2.88 -0.68
N ALA A 59 1.95 -1.56 -0.55
CA ALA A 59 2.58 -0.76 0.50
C ALA A 59 2.08 -1.14 1.89
N ALA A 60 0.80 -1.50 2.05
CA ALA A 60 0.24 -2.00 3.29
C ALA A 60 0.87 -3.34 3.71
N LEU A 61 1.13 -4.26 2.77
CA LEU A 61 1.82 -5.52 3.06
C LEU A 61 3.27 -5.30 3.52
N VAL A 62 3.98 -4.34 2.91
CA VAL A 62 5.31 -3.93 3.39
C VAL A 62 5.23 -3.31 4.78
N ALA A 63 4.25 -2.43 5.02
CA ALA A 63 4.04 -1.77 6.30
C ALA A 63 3.69 -2.77 7.42
N ALA A 64 2.94 -3.83 7.12
CA ALA A 64 2.58 -4.89 8.06
C ALA A 64 3.80 -5.63 8.64
N GLN A 65 4.91 -5.68 7.89
CA GLN A 65 6.18 -6.28 8.34
C GLN A 65 7.08 -5.30 9.11
N CYS A 66 6.64 -4.06 9.29
CA CYS A 66 7.38 -3.02 10.01
C CYS A 66 6.91 -2.89 11.47
N PRO A 67 7.75 -2.33 12.37
CA PRO A 67 7.30 -2.01 13.73
C PRO A 67 6.11 -1.04 13.71
N GLY A 68 5.02 -1.40 14.40
CA GLY A 68 3.77 -0.62 14.40
C GLY A 68 2.92 -0.79 13.13
N GLY A 69 3.25 -1.77 12.29
CA GLY A 69 2.40 -2.21 11.19
C GLY A 69 1.16 -2.95 11.67
N GLU A 70 0.05 -2.68 10.98
CA GLU A 70 -1.17 -3.48 11.14
C GLU A 70 -1.12 -4.68 10.17
N PRO A 71 -1.62 -5.86 10.57
CA PRO A 71 -1.70 -7.00 9.67
C PRO A 71 -2.61 -6.68 8.47
N ALA A 72 -2.45 -7.43 7.39
CA ALA A 72 -3.33 -7.35 6.24
C ALA A 72 -4.79 -7.64 6.63
N HIS A 73 -5.74 -7.13 5.84
CA HIS A 73 -7.15 -7.33 6.12
C HIS A 73 -7.49 -8.83 6.11
N PRO A 74 -8.16 -9.38 7.13
CA PRO A 74 -8.34 -10.84 7.28
C PRO A 74 -9.27 -11.48 6.26
N HIS A 75 -9.98 -10.69 5.44
CA HIS A 75 -10.90 -11.21 4.43
C HIS A 75 -10.57 -10.77 3.00
N TYR A 76 -9.77 -9.71 2.84
CA TYR A 76 -9.51 -9.09 1.53
C TYR A 76 -8.00 -8.86 1.29
N GLY A 77 -7.17 -9.18 2.27
CA GLY A 77 -5.73 -9.32 2.09
C GLY A 77 -5.37 -10.73 1.61
N PRO A 78 -4.08 -10.98 1.32
CA PRO A 78 -3.62 -12.30 0.90
C PRO A 78 -3.75 -13.31 2.05
N ASP A 79 -4.21 -14.52 1.73
CA ASP A 79 -4.34 -15.64 2.66
C ASP A 79 -3.01 -16.38 2.85
N GLU A 80 -2.14 -16.33 1.85
CA GLU A 80 -0.89 -17.08 1.81
C GLU A 80 0.29 -16.30 2.41
N PRO A 81 1.29 -16.99 3.00
CA PRO A 81 2.42 -16.33 3.64
C PRO A 81 3.27 -15.54 2.62
N LEU A 82 3.64 -14.33 3.01
CA LEU A 82 4.51 -13.46 2.24
C LEU A 82 6.00 -13.66 2.63
N PRO A 83 6.92 -13.50 1.67
CA PRO A 83 8.35 -13.44 1.96
C PRO A 83 8.71 -12.15 2.72
N ASP A 84 9.99 -11.97 3.06
CA ASP A 84 10.49 -10.71 3.63
C ASP A 84 10.34 -9.57 2.61
N LEU A 85 9.51 -8.58 2.93
CA LEU A 85 9.24 -7.39 2.13
C LEU A 85 9.91 -6.14 2.70
N THR A 86 10.62 -6.23 3.83
CA THR A 86 11.16 -5.06 4.54
C THR A 86 12.20 -4.28 3.72
N GLY A 87 12.85 -4.94 2.74
CA GLY A 87 13.73 -4.29 1.77
C GLY A 87 13.01 -3.35 0.78
N LEU A 88 11.68 -3.42 0.68
CA LEU A 88 10.86 -2.61 -0.24
C LEU A 88 10.33 -1.33 0.42
N ARG A 89 10.63 -1.05 1.69
CA ARG A 89 10.09 0.12 2.43
C ARG A 89 10.27 1.46 1.71
N ALA A 90 11.45 1.70 1.15
CA ALA A 90 11.73 2.94 0.43
C ALA A 90 10.90 3.05 -0.85
N LEU A 91 10.73 1.95 -1.58
CA LEU A 91 9.91 1.90 -2.79
C LEU A 91 8.42 2.06 -2.46
N ALA A 92 7.96 1.46 -1.35
CA ALA A 92 6.60 1.62 -0.86
C ALA A 92 6.28 3.08 -0.52
N LEU A 93 7.21 3.79 0.14
CA LEU A 93 7.07 5.24 0.39
C LEU A 93 6.97 6.03 -0.92
N GLN A 94 7.84 5.74 -1.88
CA GLN A 94 7.83 6.41 -3.20
C GLN A 94 6.51 6.19 -3.93
N ALA A 95 5.98 4.97 -3.92
CA ALA A 95 4.70 4.66 -4.53
C ALA A 95 3.55 5.43 -3.86
N LEU A 96 3.49 5.45 -2.52
CA LEU A 96 2.46 6.20 -1.79
C LEU A 96 2.57 7.71 -2.02
N ASP A 97 3.79 8.25 -2.07
CA ASP A 97 4.03 9.66 -2.40
C ASP A 97 3.53 9.99 -3.81
N ARG A 98 3.73 9.07 -4.76
CA ARG A 98 3.24 9.22 -6.13
C ARG A 98 1.72 9.15 -6.22
N VAL A 99 1.07 8.24 -5.49
CA VAL A 99 -0.40 8.10 -5.45
C VAL A 99 -1.10 9.41 -5.04
N ILE A 100 -0.52 10.15 -4.09
CA ILE A 100 -1.07 11.42 -3.59
C ILE A 100 -0.57 12.66 -4.34
N THR A 101 0.08 12.47 -5.49
CA THR A 101 0.58 13.55 -6.36
C THR A 101 -0.22 13.58 -7.66
N GLU A 102 -0.76 14.73 -8.04
CA GLU A 102 -1.43 14.90 -9.34
C GLU A 102 -0.43 14.85 -10.51
N PRO A 103 -0.82 14.29 -11.68
CA PRO A 103 -2.12 13.68 -11.98
C PRO A 103 -2.25 12.25 -11.40
N SER A 104 -3.40 11.95 -10.81
CA SER A 104 -3.69 10.65 -10.18
C SER A 104 -5.20 10.45 -10.14
N GLU A 105 -5.71 9.52 -10.95
CA GLU A 105 -7.13 9.25 -11.09
C GLU A 105 -7.76 8.88 -9.74
N LEU A 106 -7.10 8.04 -8.93
CA LEU A 106 -7.61 7.66 -7.61
C LEU A 106 -7.69 8.86 -6.66
N LEU A 107 -6.72 9.76 -6.71
CA LEU A 107 -6.73 10.97 -5.89
C LEU A 107 -7.90 11.89 -6.29
N GLU A 108 -8.14 12.05 -7.59
CA GLU A 108 -9.25 12.83 -8.13
C GLU A 108 -10.60 12.23 -7.72
N LEU A 109 -10.77 10.91 -7.85
CA LEU A 109 -11.98 10.20 -7.43
C LEU A 109 -12.29 10.39 -5.94
N TRP A 110 -11.29 10.31 -5.06
CA TRP A 110 -11.48 10.58 -3.63
C TRP A 110 -11.75 12.04 -3.32
N ALA A 111 -11.19 12.98 -4.08
CA ALA A 111 -11.46 14.40 -3.94
C ALA A 111 -12.91 14.76 -4.28
N GLU A 112 -13.57 14.02 -5.17
CA GLU A 112 -14.99 14.19 -5.50
C GLU A 112 -15.96 13.65 -4.43
N ALA A 113 -15.50 12.70 -3.60
CA ALA A 113 -16.31 12.06 -2.56
C ALA A 113 -16.06 12.68 -1.16
N ASP A 114 -15.09 12.13 -0.42
CA ASP A 114 -14.56 12.66 0.84
C ASP A 114 -13.16 12.06 1.05
N ALA A 115 -12.14 12.80 0.64
CA ALA A 115 -10.76 12.32 0.69
C ALA A 115 -10.18 12.24 2.11
N GLY A 116 -10.83 12.82 3.13
CA GLY A 116 -10.26 12.94 4.48
C GLY A 116 -9.88 11.60 5.11
N PRO A 117 -10.81 10.64 5.22
CA PRO A 117 -10.52 9.33 5.78
C PRO A 117 -9.52 8.51 4.93
N TRP A 118 -9.63 8.55 3.60
CA TRP A 118 -8.70 7.87 2.70
C TRP A 118 -7.27 8.41 2.82
N GLN A 119 -7.09 9.74 2.80
CA GLN A 119 -5.78 10.36 3.00
C GLN A 119 -5.20 10.04 4.39
N ALA A 120 -6.04 9.89 5.42
CA ALA A 120 -5.60 9.47 6.74
C ALA A 120 -5.04 8.03 6.73
N THR A 121 -5.66 7.12 5.96
CA THR A 121 -5.12 5.77 5.72
C THR A 121 -3.75 5.82 5.07
N ILE A 122 -3.58 6.59 4.00
CA ILE A 122 -2.29 6.73 3.29
C ILE A 122 -1.21 7.31 4.21
N ASN A 123 -1.53 8.36 4.98
CA ASN A 123 -0.58 8.98 5.90
C ASN A 123 -0.15 8.04 7.05
N ARG A 124 -1.05 7.16 7.51
CA ARG A 124 -0.69 6.12 8.49
C ARG A 124 0.32 5.14 7.91
N LEU A 125 0.08 4.65 6.69
CA LEU A 125 1.03 3.77 5.99
C LEU A 125 2.40 4.42 5.83
N ARG A 126 2.44 5.67 5.35
CA ARG A 126 3.69 6.45 5.21
C ARG A 126 4.43 6.58 6.54
N SER A 127 3.71 6.81 7.64
CA SER A 127 4.32 6.92 8.97
C SER A 127 4.96 5.60 9.41
N THR A 128 4.28 4.47 9.22
CA THR A 128 4.79 3.13 9.54
C THR A 128 6.00 2.74 8.68
N LEU A 129 5.99 3.12 7.41
CA LEU A 129 7.08 2.81 6.47
C LEU A 129 8.32 3.66 6.71
N THR A 130 8.17 4.87 7.26
CA THR A 130 9.29 5.77 7.56
C THR A 130 10.16 5.19 8.69
N PRO A 131 11.48 5.00 8.46
CA PRO A 131 12.39 4.55 9.49
C PRO A 131 12.36 5.53 10.67
N GLN A 132 11.96 5.07 11.85
CA GLN A 132 12.08 5.86 13.06
C GLN A 132 13.58 5.99 13.39
N PRO A 133 14.12 7.20 13.62
CA PRO A 133 15.49 7.34 14.08
C PRO A 133 15.64 6.57 15.41
N PRO A 134 16.77 5.88 15.64
CA PRO A 134 17.02 5.21 16.91
C PRO A 134 17.13 6.28 18.02
N GLY A 135 16.03 6.56 18.72
CA GLY A 135 16.06 7.63 19.72
C GLY A 135 14.77 8.07 20.44
N GLU A 136 13.60 7.47 20.20
CA GLU A 136 12.36 7.93 20.87
C GLU A 136 11.58 6.79 21.53
N GLN A 137 12.28 5.95 22.30
CA GLN A 137 11.68 5.00 23.26
C GLN A 137 11.96 5.35 24.73
N LEU A 138 12.47 6.56 25.02
CA LEU A 138 12.79 6.99 26.38
C LEU A 138 12.08 8.28 26.75
N ARG A 139 10.75 8.29 26.91
CA ARG A 139 10.03 9.19 27.84
C ARG A 139 8.63 8.68 28.18
N LEU A 140 8.55 7.59 28.94
CA LEU A 140 7.48 7.41 29.93
C LEU A 140 8.17 6.88 31.20
N CYS A 141 8.70 7.82 31.99
CA CYS A 141 8.95 7.62 33.42
C CYS A 141 7.71 8.06 34.19
#